data_AF-A0A6G3Z7I5-F1
#
_entry.id   AF-A0A6G3Z7I5-F1
#
_cell.length_a   1.000
_cell.length_b   1.000
_cell.length_c   1.000
_cell.angle_alpha   90.00
_cell.angle_beta   90.00
_cell.angle_gamma   90.00
#
_symmetry.space_group_name_H-M   'P 1'
#
loop_
_entity.id
_entity.type
_entity.pdbx_description
1 polymer ?
#
loop_
_entity_poly.entity_id
_entity_poly.type
_entity_poly.pdbx_seq_one_letter_code
_entity_poly.pdbx_strand_id
1 'polypeptide(L)'
;MLPALFYGVSSVFAKSSSNAGMSVGGHLFCIGIAISVTGLLFNLLLPGNIPSLIAIASSSMQGFFWALGTGCVVLGLLKYQTPLAKLVPLYNMNTLVTAGLALVIFAEWRQANPIQLLMGAGLIILGGVLVSGA
;
A
#
# COMPACT_ATOMS: atom_id res chain seq x y z
N MET A 1 8.79 2.75 11.47
CA MET A 1 8.29 4.13 11.60
C MET A 1 8.53 4.96 10.34
N LEU A 2 9.75 4.99 9.79
CA LEU A 2 10.04 5.75 8.57
C LEU A 2 9.15 5.39 7.35
N PRO A 3 8.86 4.11 7.04
CA PRO A 3 7.90 3.78 5.97
C PRO A 3 6.50 4.35 6.22
N ALA A 4 6.02 4.30 7.48
CA ALA A 4 4.71 4.83 7.84
C ALA A 4 4.62 6.35 7.61
N LEU A 5 5.72 7.09 7.87
CA LEU A 5 5.80 8.52 7.56
C LEU A 5 5.64 8.76 6.05
N PHE A 6 6.42 8.05 5.23
CA PHE A 6 6.37 8.23 3.77
C PHE A 6 5.02 7.82 3.17
N TYR A 7 4.44 6.71 3.60
CA TYR A 7 3.09 6.31 3.18
C TYR A 7 2.01 7.29 3.66
N GLY A 8 2.15 7.85 4.86
CA GLY A 8 1.24 8.88 5.37
C GLY A 8 1.30 10.16 4.53
N VAL A 9 2.50 10.69 4.29
CA VAL A 9 2.72 11.90 3.49
C VAL A 9 2.26 11.70 2.04
N SER A 10 2.57 10.55 1.42
CA SER A 10 2.14 10.28 0.05
C SER A 10 0.61 10.26 -0.08
N SER A 11 -0.10 9.77 0.93
CA SER A 11 -1.57 9.76 0.97
C SER A 11 -2.18 11.16 1.02
N VAL A 12 -1.51 12.12 1.67
CA VAL A 12 -1.90 13.53 1.65
C VAL A 12 -1.78 14.11 0.24
N PHE A 13 -0.69 13.80 -0.47
CA PHE A 13 -0.54 14.21 -1.86
C PHE A 13 -1.58 13.58 -2.79
N ALA A 14 -2.02 12.34 -2.53
CA ALA A 14 -3.11 11.72 -3.27
C ALA A 14 -4.43 12.49 -3.13
N LYS A 15 -4.76 12.99 -1.92
CA LYS A 15 -5.91 13.88 -1.72
C LYS A 15 -5.71 15.22 -2.42
N SER A 16 -4.53 15.82 -2.31
CA SER A 16 -4.21 17.09 -2.96
C SER A 16 -4.38 17.03 -4.49
N SER A 17 -3.81 16.02 -5.14
CA SER A 17 -3.97 15.83 -6.58
C SER A 17 -5.41 15.54 -6.99
N SER A 18 -6.15 14.79 -6.16
CA SER A 18 -7.57 14.51 -6.41
C SER A 18 -8.40 15.79 -6.35
N ASN A 19 -8.14 16.67 -5.37
CA ASN A 19 -8.80 17.97 -5.26
C ASN A 19 -8.44 18.91 -6.42
N ALA A 20 -7.25 18.75 -7.00
CA ALA A 20 -6.82 19.47 -8.21
C ALA A 20 -7.46 18.93 -9.51
N GLY A 21 -8.38 17.98 -9.43
CA GLY A 21 -9.10 17.44 -10.60
C GLY A 21 -8.35 16.36 -11.38
N MET A 22 -7.29 15.79 -10.81
CA MET A 22 -6.53 14.71 -11.46
C MET A 22 -7.41 13.46 -11.64
N SER A 23 -7.42 12.89 -12.84
CA SER A 23 -8.09 11.61 -13.09
C SER A 23 -7.35 10.45 -12.42
N VAL A 24 -8.05 9.33 -12.17
CA VAL A 24 -7.42 8.13 -11.58
C VAL A 24 -6.25 7.63 -12.44
N GLY A 25 -6.46 7.56 -13.76
CA GLY A 25 -5.42 7.13 -14.70
C GLY A 25 -4.23 8.09 -14.74
N GLY A 26 -4.49 9.40 -14.80
CA GLY A 26 -3.42 10.43 -14.76
C GLY A 26 -2.62 10.37 -13.46
N HIS A 27 -3.31 10.17 -12.33
CA HIS A 27 -2.66 10.02 -11.02
C HIS A 27 -1.73 8.80 -10.99
N LEU A 28 -2.21 7.63 -11.39
CA LEU A 28 -1.41 6.40 -11.44
C LEU A 28 -0.23 6.52 -12.42
N PHE A 29 -0.42 7.19 -13.55
CA PHE A 29 0.64 7.42 -14.52
C PHE A 29 1.78 8.29 -13.96
N CYS A 30 1.45 9.42 -13.34
CA CYS A 30 2.45 10.29 -12.70
C CYS A 30 3.20 9.56 -11.57
N ILE A 31 2.48 8.77 -10.76
CA ILE A 31 3.08 7.91 -9.75
C ILE A 31 4.05 6.90 -10.38
N GLY A 32 3.66 6.25 -11.47
CA GLY A 32 4.50 5.28 -12.17
C GLY A 32 5.83 5.88 -12.64
N ILE A 33 5.80 7.11 -13.17
CA ILE A 33 7.01 7.86 -13.52
C ILE A 33 7.87 8.11 -12.27
N ALA A 34 7.28 8.64 -11.20
CA ALA A 34 8.00 8.94 -9.95
C ALA A 34 8.65 7.70 -9.32
N ILE A 35 7.94 6.56 -9.31
CA ILE A 35 8.45 5.27 -8.84
C ILE A 35 9.60 4.80 -9.74
N SER A 36 9.48 4.91 -11.06
CA SER A 36 10.54 4.51 -12.00
C SER A 36 11.82 5.32 -11.80
N VAL A 37 11.70 6.63 -11.62
CA VAL A 37 12.84 7.52 -11.33
C VAL A 37 13.47 7.16 -9.98
N THR A 38 12.65 6.97 -8.95
CA THR A 38 13.13 6.59 -7.61
C THR A 38 13.84 5.24 -7.66
N GLY A 39 13.27 4.23 -8.32
CA GLY A 39 13.88 2.92 -8.52
C GLY A 39 15.22 2.99 -9.25
N LEU A 40 15.32 3.83 -10.29
CA LEU A 40 16.58 4.08 -10.99
C LEU A 40 17.65 4.65 -10.04
N LEU A 41 17.29 5.66 -9.23
CA LEU A 41 18.21 6.24 -8.24
C LEU A 41 18.68 5.19 -7.23
N PHE A 42 17.78 4.35 -6.72
CA PHE A 42 18.15 3.25 -5.82
C PHE A 42 19.09 2.25 -6.49
N ASN A 43 18.85 1.90 -7.76
CA ASN A 43 19.71 0.98 -8.50
C ASN A 43 21.11 1.56 -8.77
N LEU A 44 21.23 2.88 -8.93
CA LEU A 44 22.52 3.56 -9.10
C LEU A 44 23.31 3.67 -7.78
N LEU A 45 22.61 3.91 -6.66
CA LEU A 45 23.24 4.08 -5.34
C LEU A 45 23.54 2.74 -4.65
N LEU A 46 22.72 1.73 -4.91
CA LEU A 46 22.79 0.39 -4.32
C LEU A 46 22.71 -0.67 -5.44
N PRO A 47 23.78 -0.83 -6.24
CA PRO A 47 23.76 -1.76 -7.37
C PRO A 47 23.52 -3.19 -6.91
N GLY A 48 22.51 -3.83 -7.49
CA GLY A 48 22.19 -5.24 -7.26
C GLY A 48 22.78 -6.17 -8.32
N ASN A 49 22.50 -7.46 -8.17
CA ASN A 49 22.76 -8.47 -9.20
C ASN A 49 21.79 -8.31 -10.38
N ILE A 50 22.15 -8.90 -11.53
CA ILE A 50 21.24 -9.01 -12.68
C ILE A 50 19.97 -9.74 -12.22
N PRO A 51 18.78 -9.14 -12.40
CA PRO A 51 17.55 -9.72 -11.89
C PRO A 51 17.16 -10.99 -12.66
N SER A 52 16.67 -11.99 -11.95
CA SER A 52 16.08 -13.19 -12.57
C SER A 52 14.68 -12.89 -13.13
N LEU A 53 14.21 -13.72 -14.06
CA LEU A 53 12.87 -13.58 -14.64
C LEU A 53 11.76 -13.64 -13.57
N ILE A 54 11.93 -14.50 -12.56
CA ILE A 54 10.98 -14.63 -11.44
C ILE A 54 10.94 -13.32 -10.63
N ALA A 55 12.09 -12.70 -10.34
CA ALA A 55 12.16 -11.44 -9.59
C ALA A 55 11.49 -10.29 -10.36
N ILE A 56 11.68 -10.23 -11.67
CA ILE A 56 11.01 -9.25 -12.54
C ILE A 56 9.50 -9.47 -12.50
N ALA A 57 9.04 -10.70 -12.71
CA ALA A 57 7.62 -11.03 -12.74
C ALA A 57 6.93 -10.75 -11.39
N SER A 58 7.53 -11.17 -10.27
CA SER A 58 6.95 -10.95 -8.94
C SER A 58 6.87 -9.47 -8.57
N SER A 59 7.93 -8.69 -8.88
CA SER A 59 7.95 -7.24 -8.62
C SER A 59 6.95 -6.49 -9.50
N SER A 60 6.79 -6.92 -10.75
CA SER A 60 5.79 -6.37 -11.66
C SER A 60 4.36 -6.64 -11.16
N MET A 61 4.10 -7.85 -10.66
CA MET A 61 2.79 -8.20 -10.10
C MET A 61 2.48 -7.42 -8.82
N GLN A 62 3.49 -7.20 -7.96
CA GLN A 62 3.37 -6.33 -6.80
C GLN A 62 2.96 -4.91 -7.23
N GLY A 63 3.64 -4.33 -8.22
CA GLY A 63 3.33 -3.01 -8.76
C GLY A 63 1.91 -2.93 -9.34
N PHE A 64 1.49 -3.96 -10.06
CA PHE A 64 0.14 -4.06 -10.64
C PHE A 64 -0.96 -4.04 -9.57
N PHE A 65 -0.89 -4.91 -8.56
CA PHE A 65 -1.88 -4.93 -7.48
C PHE A 65 -1.84 -3.67 -6.62
N TRP A 66 -0.65 -3.12 -6.38
CA TRP A 66 -0.51 -1.86 -5.67
C TRP A 66 -1.18 -0.70 -6.43
N ALA A 67 -1.01 -0.64 -7.75
CA ALA A 67 -1.65 0.37 -8.59
C ALA A 67 -3.17 0.21 -8.61
N LEU A 68 -3.69 -1.02 -8.68
CA LEU A 68 -5.13 -1.28 -8.57
C LEU A 68 -5.71 -0.81 -7.23
N GLY A 69 -5.06 -1.17 -6.12
CA GLY A 69 -5.48 -0.73 -4.78
C GLY A 69 -5.46 0.80 -4.64
N THR A 70 -4.40 1.44 -5.11
CA THR A 70 -4.28 2.91 -5.12
C THR A 70 -5.36 3.55 -5.99
N GLY A 71 -5.64 2.97 -7.16
CA GLY A 71 -6.72 3.41 -8.04
C GLY A 71 -8.08 3.36 -7.34
N CYS A 72 -8.37 2.30 -6.57
CA CYS A 72 -9.59 2.21 -5.76
C CYS A 72 -9.66 3.29 -4.67
N VAL A 73 -8.54 3.61 -4.02
CA VAL A 73 -8.48 4.70 -3.01
C VAL A 73 -8.79 6.05 -3.66
N VAL A 74 -8.17 6.34 -4.81
CA VAL A 74 -8.40 7.59 -5.55
C VAL A 74 -9.84 7.67 -6.08
N LEU A 75 -10.43 6.55 -6.50
CA LEU A 75 -11.86 6.47 -6.81
C LEU A 75 -12.73 6.78 -5.58
N GLY A 76 -12.36 6.29 -4.41
CA GLY A 76 -12.93 6.66 -3.11
C GLY A 76 -12.95 8.18 -2.88
N LEU A 77 -11.81 8.81 -3.13
CA LEU A 77 -11.61 10.25 -2.96
C LEU A 77 -12.40 11.09 -3.98
N LEU A 78 -12.40 10.70 -5.25
CA LEU A 78 -12.98 11.47 -6.34
C LEU A 78 -14.49 11.24 -6.49
N LYS A 79 -14.93 9.98 -6.53
CA LYS A 79 -16.32 9.64 -6.82
C LYS A 79 -17.19 9.67 -5.57
N TYR A 80 -16.69 9.10 -4.48
CA TYR A 80 -17.45 8.96 -3.23
C TYR A 80 -17.17 10.07 -2.22
N GLN A 81 -16.26 11.01 -2.55
CA GLN A 81 -15.87 12.15 -1.70
C GLN A 81 -15.55 11.73 -0.27
N THR A 82 -15.07 10.49 -0.09
CA THR A 82 -14.84 9.92 1.22
C THR A 82 -13.65 10.64 1.86
N PRO A 83 -13.73 11.05 3.13
CA PRO A 83 -12.61 11.68 3.81
C PRO A 83 -11.39 10.76 3.82
N LEU A 84 -10.20 11.31 3.51
CA LEU A 84 -8.95 10.55 3.53
C LEU A 84 -8.72 9.89 4.90
N ALA A 85 -9.10 10.57 5.99
CA ALA A 85 -9.00 10.07 7.35
C ALA A 85 -9.79 8.76 7.60
N LYS A 86 -10.86 8.49 6.84
CA LYS A 86 -11.60 7.22 6.88
C LYS A 86 -10.97 6.17 5.97
N LEU A 87 -10.51 6.59 4.79
CA LEU A 87 -9.91 5.68 3.81
C LEU A 87 -8.58 5.09 4.31
N VAL A 88 -7.72 5.90 4.95
CA VAL A 88 -6.38 5.48 5.38
C VAL A 88 -6.42 4.26 6.32
N PRO A 89 -7.20 4.27 7.44
CA PRO A 89 -7.32 3.10 8.28
C PRO A 89 -7.96 1.90 7.57
N LEU A 90 -8.93 2.15 6.69
CA LEU A 90 -9.64 1.10 5.96
C LEU A 90 -8.72 0.35 5.00
N TYR A 91 -7.97 1.02 4.13
CA TYR A 91 -7.06 0.31 3.21
C TYR A 91 -5.79 -0.19 3.91
N ASN A 92 -5.38 0.39 5.05
CA ASN A 92 -4.28 -0.16 5.87
C ASN A 92 -4.64 -1.49 6.56
N MET A 93 -5.92 -1.90 6.54
CA MET A 93 -6.29 -3.28 6.85
C MET A 93 -5.67 -4.30 5.87
N ASN A 94 -5.09 -3.85 4.74
CA ASN A 94 -4.25 -4.69 3.88
C ASN A 94 -3.13 -5.38 4.67
N THR A 95 -2.67 -4.80 5.80
CA THR A 95 -1.71 -5.40 6.72
C THR A 95 -2.18 -6.77 7.21
N LEU A 96 -3.48 -6.92 7.51
CA LEU A 96 -4.07 -8.19 7.93
C LEU A 96 -4.11 -9.20 6.78
N VAL A 97 -4.45 -8.73 5.57
CA VAL A 97 -4.47 -9.56 4.36
C VAL A 97 -3.06 -10.08 4.07
N THR A 98 -2.06 -9.20 4.08
CA THR A 98 -0.66 -9.56 3.86
C THR A 98 -0.15 -10.50 4.94
N ALA A 99 -0.42 -10.23 6.22
CA ALA A 99 -0.01 -11.12 7.31
C ALA A 99 -0.65 -12.51 7.19
N GLY A 100 -1.95 -12.59 6.89
CA GLY A 100 -2.64 -13.86 6.68
C GLY A 100 -2.09 -14.64 5.49
N LEU A 101 -1.86 -13.97 4.36
CA LEU A 101 -1.25 -14.59 3.19
C LEU A 101 0.19 -15.04 3.45
N ALA A 102 0.99 -14.25 4.17
CA ALA A 102 2.38 -14.61 4.48
C ALA A 102 2.45 -15.84 5.39
N LEU A 103 1.58 -15.93 6.40
CA LEU A 103 1.46 -17.10 7.27
C LEU A 103 1.16 -18.36 6.46
N VAL A 104 0.28 -18.30 5.46
CA VAL A 104 -0.13 -19.45 4.65
C VAL A 104 0.88 -19.79 3.56
N ILE A 105 1.23 -18.81 2.72
CA ILE A 105 2.05 -19.00 1.51
C ILE A 105 3.51 -19.29 1.87
N PHE A 106 4.07 -18.56 2.83
CA PHE A 106 5.47 -18.72 3.24
C PHE A 106 5.64 -19.61 4.47
N ALA A 107 4.55 -20.19 4.99
CA ALA A 107 4.53 -21.01 6.20
C ALA A 107 5.16 -20.32 7.42
N GLU A 108 5.06 -18.98 7.48
CA GLU A 108 5.62 -18.15 8.56
C GLU A 108 4.94 -18.40 9.92
N TRP A 109 3.84 -19.15 9.96
CA TRP A 109 3.19 -19.58 11.20
C TRP A 109 4.11 -20.35 12.16
N ARG A 110 5.20 -20.93 11.64
CA ARG A 110 6.21 -21.63 12.44
C ARG A 110 7.15 -20.68 13.19
N GLN A 111 7.27 -19.43 12.71
CA GLN A 111 8.21 -18.43 13.20
C GLN A 111 7.49 -17.30 13.95
N ALA A 112 6.19 -17.11 13.68
CA ALA A 112 5.37 -16.10 14.32
C ALA A 112 4.78 -16.58 15.65
N ASN A 113 4.66 -15.67 16.62
CA ASN A 113 3.88 -15.92 17.84
C ASN A 113 2.37 -15.75 17.51
N PRO A 114 1.58 -16.84 17.49
CA PRO A 114 0.19 -16.78 17.04
C PRO A 114 -0.68 -15.93 17.96
N ILE A 115 -0.39 -15.88 19.27
CA ILE A 115 -1.18 -15.12 20.24
C ILE A 115 -0.98 -13.62 20.02
N GLN A 116 0.28 -13.17 19.91
CA GLN A 116 0.58 -11.76 19.64
C GLN A 116 0.01 -11.30 18.30
N LEU A 117 0.07 -12.16 17.28
CA LEU A 117 -0.45 -11.86 15.95
C LEU A 117 -1.98 -11.77 15.94
N LEU A 118 -2.67 -12.66 16.64
CA LEU A 118 -4.13 -12.61 16.80
C LEU A 118 -4.58 -11.38 17.59
N MET A 119 -3.91 -11.05 18.70
CA MET A 119 -4.22 -9.85 19.48
C MET A 119 -3.99 -8.58 18.66
N GLY A 120 -2.84 -8.48 17.98
CA GLY A 120 -2.53 -7.35 17.11
C GLY A 120 -3.54 -7.22 15.97
N ALA A 121 -3.92 -8.34 15.34
CA ALA A 121 -4.95 -8.35 14.30
C ALA A 121 -6.30 -7.86 14.84
N GLY A 122 -6.72 -8.32 16.01
CA GLY A 122 -7.94 -7.85 16.67
C GLY A 122 -7.93 -6.35 16.92
N LEU A 123 -6.82 -5.80 17.42
CA LEU A 123 -6.67 -4.35 17.64
C LEU A 123 -6.74 -3.54 16.35
N ILE A 124 -6.14 -4.03 15.25
CA ILE A 124 -6.22 -3.37 13.94
C ILE A 124 -7.66 -3.39 13.40
N ILE A 125 -8.35 -4.52 13.51
CA ILE A 125 -9.76 -4.64 13.07
C ILE A 125 -10.63 -3.67 13.86
N LEU A 126 -10.54 -3.69 15.19
CA LEU A 126 -11.33 -2.82 16.06
C LEU A 126 -11.06 -1.35 15.78
N GLY A 127 -9.79 -0.96 15.66
CA GLY A 127 -9.40 0.42 15.33
C GLY A 127 -9.91 0.85 13.96
N GLY A 128 -9.77 0.00 12.94
CA GLY A 128 -10.22 0.32 11.59
C GLY A 128 -11.75 0.37 11.47
N VAL A 129 -12.49 -0.50 12.16
CA VAL A 129 -13.96 -0.45 12.23
C VAL A 129 -14.43 0.82 12.94
N LEU A 130 -13.81 1.15 14.07
CA LEU A 130 -14.13 2.36 14.84
C LEU A 130 -13.97 3.63 13.99
N VAL A 131 -12.86 3.75 13.26
CA VAL A 131 -12.61 4.93 12.40
C VAL A 131 -13.47 4.92 11.14
N SER A 132 -13.85 3.76 10.61
CA SER A 132 -14.76 3.68 9.47
C SER A 132 -16.17 4.18 9.82
N GLY A 133 -16.59 4.01 11.08
CA GLY A 133 -17.88 4.44 11.61
C GLY A 133 -17.94 5.91 12.08
N ALA A 134 -16.79 6.55 12.35
CA ALA A 134 -16.68 7.97 12.68
C ALA A 134 -16.70 8.81 11.41
#